data_AF-A0ABC8WXK7-F1
#
_entry.id   AF-A0ABC8WXK7-F1
#
_cell.length_a   1.000
_cell.length_b   1.000
_cell.length_c   1.000
_cell.angle_alpha   90.00
_cell.angle_beta   90.00
_cell.angle_gamma   90.00
#
_symmetry.space_group_name_H-M   'P 1'
#
loop_
_entity.id
_entity.type
_entity.pdbx_description
1 polymer ?
#
loop_
_entity_poly.entity_id
_entity_poly.type
_entity_poly.pdbx_seq_one_letter_code
_entity_poly.pdbx_strand_id
1 'polypeptide(L)'
;MADEIDELIEFLSDPKPQVRVAAVDIVRGLTGGEDGLRALTARADRALPALLRLLASAAGSGAGEAAADSLVNLSQDAALAARLVALGAVDAAMDVVAKRGGEEPALARSLVMLLVNLTHVASGVAALLQVGDEKVQGLYVAKLVRSFCRSSSDSEEQDTFEYVASILVNISKVEAGRRILMEPKRGLLKQIIRQFDSTNQLRKKGVAGTIRNCCFEADTQLQNLLSLAEYLWPALLLPVAGKKIYSEEDRLKMPLELSSALSHEREAVEDSEIRQQTLEAIYMIVLQDDGRRSFWSVNGPRILQVGYEDEEDPKVMEAYELIGSLLVGKGEGEQEQGEKPQ
;
A
#
# COMPACT_ATOMS: atom_id res chain seq x y z
N MET A 1 -41.45 -21.09 12.03
CA MET A 1 -40.66 -20.34 13.03
C MET A 1 -39.58 -19.65 12.22
N ALA A 2 -39.49 -18.33 12.29
CA ALA A 2 -38.35 -17.67 11.67
C ALA A 2 -37.08 -18.17 12.40
N ASP A 3 -36.02 -18.42 11.65
CA ASP A 3 -34.72 -18.76 12.22
C ASP A 3 -34.22 -17.54 13.02
N GLU A 4 -33.67 -17.74 14.21
CA GLU A 4 -33.20 -16.67 15.11
C GLU A 4 -32.24 -15.69 14.39
N ILE A 5 -31.46 -16.18 13.42
CA ILE A 5 -30.55 -15.36 12.63
C ILE A 5 -31.29 -14.50 11.60
N ASP A 6 -32.37 -15.03 11.03
CA ASP A 6 -33.20 -14.25 10.11
C ASP A 6 -33.91 -13.10 10.83
N GLU A 7 -34.40 -13.32 12.07
CA GLU A 7 -34.95 -12.25 12.91
C GLU A 7 -33.87 -11.23 13.30
N LEU A 8 -32.67 -11.70 13.66
CA LEU A 8 -31.53 -10.83 13.97
C LEU A 8 -31.16 -9.89 12.82
N ILE A 9 -31.14 -10.41 11.58
CA ILE A 9 -30.86 -9.60 10.38
C ILE A 9 -31.95 -8.55 10.15
N GLU A 10 -33.21 -8.86 10.45
CA GLU A 10 -34.31 -7.88 10.34
C GLU A 10 -34.14 -6.71 11.32
N PHE A 11 -33.67 -6.99 12.54
CA PHE A 11 -33.43 -5.94 13.56
C PHE A 11 -32.33 -4.95 13.19
N LEU A 12 -31.44 -5.26 12.24
CA LEU A 12 -30.46 -4.30 11.70
C LEU A 12 -31.12 -3.09 11.01
N SER A 13 -32.37 -3.26 10.55
CA SER A 13 -33.16 -2.20 9.90
C SER A 13 -34.28 -1.67 10.79
N ASP A 14 -34.29 -1.99 12.09
CA ASP A 14 -35.34 -1.57 13.03
C ASP A 14 -35.40 -0.02 13.14
N PRO A 15 -36.60 0.58 13.23
CA PRO A 15 -36.74 2.03 13.40
C PRO A 15 -36.09 2.57 14.69
N LYS A 16 -35.91 1.73 15.72
CA LYS A 16 -35.30 2.13 17.00
C LYS A 16 -33.78 1.98 16.95
N PRO A 17 -33.00 3.06 17.13
CA PRO A 17 -31.53 3.00 17.10
C PRO A 17 -30.92 2.00 18.10
N GLN A 18 -31.51 1.90 19.30
CA GLN A 18 -31.03 0.98 20.35
C GLN A 18 -31.15 -0.50 19.93
N VAL A 19 -32.22 -0.85 19.19
CA VAL A 19 -32.42 -2.21 18.67
C VAL A 19 -31.38 -2.50 17.60
N ARG A 20 -31.12 -1.56 16.69
CA ARG A 20 -30.08 -1.72 15.66
C ARG A 20 -28.68 -1.90 16.25
N VAL A 21 -28.33 -1.11 17.28
CA VAL A 21 -27.05 -1.24 17.99
C VAL A 21 -26.91 -2.63 18.61
N ALA A 22 -27.91 -3.06 19.40
CA ALA A 22 -27.87 -4.39 20.02
C ALA A 22 -27.80 -5.52 18.98
N ALA A 23 -28.55 -5.40 17.87
CA ALA A 23 -28.54 -6.38 16.79
C ALA A 23 -27.17 -6.48 16.12
N VAL A 24 -26.56 -5.34 15.76
CA VAL A 24 -25.26 -5.34 15.09
C VAL A 24 -24.13 -5.78 16.02
N ASP A 25 -24.21 -5.51 17.32
CA ASP A 25 -23.22 -6.01 18.29
C ASP A 25 -23.26 -7.54 18.38
N ILE A 26 -24.45 -8.14 18.35
CA ILE A 26 -24.60 -9.61 18.27
C ILE A 26 -24.03 -10.12 16.93
N VAL A 27 -24.33 -9.47 15.81
CA VAL A 27 -23.77 -9.85 14.49
C VAL A 27 -22.25 -9.74 14.48
N ARG A 28 -21.66 -8.69 15.06
CA ARG A 28 -20.19 -8.54 15.23
C ARG A 28 -19.62 -9.73 15.98
N GLY A 29 -20.22 -10.10 17.12
CA GLY A 29 -19.83 -11.29 17.88
C GLY A 29 -19.92 -12.59 17.06
N LEU A 30 -21.00 -12.79 16.30
CA LEU A 30 -21.18 -13.96 15.44
C LEU A 30 -20.14 -14.04 14.32
N THR A 31 -19.78 -12.91 13.70
CA THR A 31 -18.73 -12.88 12.66
C THR A 31 -17.33 -13.20 13.18
N GLY A 32 -17.13 -13.16 14.51
CA GLY A 32 -15.88 -13.56 15.14
C GLY A 32 -15.72 -15.08 15.35
N GLY A 33 -16.77 -15.88 15.13
CA GLY A 33 -16.75 -17.34 15.25
C GLY A 33 -17.12 -18.05 13.94
N GLU A 34 -16.54 -19.23 13.71
CA GLU A 34 -16.76 -19.98 12.45
C GLU A 34 -18.23 -20.33 12.19
N ASP A 35 -18.97 -20.75 13.22
CA ASP A 35 -20.37 -21.15 13.10
C ASP A 35 -21.27 -19.95 12.77
N GLY A 36 -21.05 -18.82 13.46
CA GLY A 36 -21.78 -17.57 13.20
C GLY A 36 -21.48 -17.02 11.81
N LEU A 37 -20.21 -17.04 11.41
CA LEU A 37 -19.79 -16.63 10.06
C LEU A 37 -20.46 -17.50 8.99
N ARG A 38 -20.44 -18.83 9.15
CA ARG A 38 -21.10 -19.77 8.21
C ARG A 38 -22.59 -19.49 8.09
N ALA A 39 -23.26 -19.23 9.22
CA ALA A 39 -24.69 -19.00 9.25
C ALA A 39 -25.10 -17.65 8.63
N LEU A 40 -24.27 -16.60 8.79
CA LEU A 40 -24.45 -15.31 8.11
C LEU A 40 -24.11 -15.39 6.61
N THR A 41 -23.10 -16.15 6.23
CA THR A 41 -22.75 -16.43 4.82
C THR A 41 -23.91 -17.10 4.09
N ALA A 42 -24.58 -18.07 4.71
CA ALA A 42 -25.77 -18.71 4.16
C ALA A 42 -26.94 -17.73 3.92
N ARG A 43 -26.93 -16.55 4.55
CA ARG A 43 -27.95 -15.49 4.46
C ARG A 43 -27.41 -14.21 3.88
N ALA A 44 -26.31 -14.27 3.15
CA ALA A 44 -25.57 -13.09 2.75
C ALA A 44 -26.34 -12.20 1.75
N ASP A 45 -27.41 -12.68 1.10
CA ASP A 45 -28.34 -11.84 0.30
C ASP A 45 -29.11 -10.84 1.16
N ARG A 46 -29.36 -11.17 2.43
CA ARG A 46 -30.07 -10.29 3.39
C ARG A 46 -29.09 -9.56 4.30
N ALA A 47 -28.07 -10.25 4.80
CA ALA A 47 -27.14 -9.72 5.77
C ALA A 47 -26.28 -8.58 5.19
N LEU A 48 -25.68 -8.75 4.00
CA LEU A 48 -24.77 -7.75 3.45
C LEU A 48 -25.47 -6.41 3.14
N PRO A 49 -26.63 -6.36 2.47
CA PRO A 49 -27.33 -5.10 2.25
C PRO A 49 -27.79 -4.44 3.55
N ALA A 50 -28.18 -5.23 4.56
CA ALA A 50 -28.59 -4.70 5.86
C ALA A 50 -27.43 -4.02 6.59
N LEU A 51 -26.26 -4.67 6.65
CA LEU A 51 -25.05 -4.11 7.24
C LEU A 51 -24.56 -2.86 6.49
N LEU A 52 -24.59 -2.86 5.16
CA LEU A 52 -24.21 -1.68 4.36
C LEU A 52 -25.14 -0.48 4.59
N ARG A 53 -26.45 -0.70 4.65
CA ARG A 53 -27.41 0.37 4.99
C ARG A 53 -27.19 0.89 6.40
N LEU A 54 -26.91 -0.01 7.35
CA LEU A 54 -26.62 0.38 8.72
C LEU A 54 -25.37 1.25 8.76
N LEU A 55 -24.28 0.82 8.13
CA LEU A 55 -23.03 1.58 8.00
C LEU A 55 -23.26 2.99 7.44
N ALA A 56 -24.02 3.11 6.34
CA ALA A 56 -24.29 4.41 5.71
C ALA A 56 -25.16 5.35 6.56
N SER A 57 -26.00 4.80 7.45
CA SER A 57 -26.95 5.55 8.27
C SER A 57 -26.52 5.75 9.73
N ALA A 58 -25.44 5.09 10.18
CA ALA A 58 -25.01 5.01 11.58
C ALA A 58 -24.31 6.28 12.12
N ALA A 59 -24.71 7.45 11.63
CA ALA A 59 -24.11 8.72 11.98
C ALA A 59 -24.03 8.96 13.51
N GLY A 60 -22.82 8.95 14.08
CA GLY A 60 -22.61 9.20 15.51
C GLY A 60 -23.23 8.14 16.43
N SER A 61 -23.47 6.93 15.90
CA SER A 61 -23.98 5.79 16.65
C SER A 61 -22.95 4.67 16.66
N GLY A 62 -22.75 4.00 17.81
CA GLY A 62 -21.82 2.85 17.93
C GLY A 62 -22.10 1.70 16.95
N ALA A 63 -23.25 1.71 16.27
CA ALA A 63 -23.61 0.74 15.24
C ALA A 63 -22.70 0.78 13.99
N GLY A 64 -22.06 1.93 13.69
CA GLY A 64 -21.26 2.09 12.47
C GLY A 64 -19.99 1.23 12.51
N GLU A 65 -19.27 1.29 13.63
CA GLU A 65 -18.06 0.50 13.85
C GLU A 65 -18.38 -1.00 13.85
N ALA A 66 -19.40 -1.42 14.60
CA ALA A 66 -19.81 -2.81 14.64
C ALA A 66 -20.22 -3.35 13.25
N ALA A 67 -20.94 -2.53 12.46
CA ALA A 67 -21.29 -2.90 11.09
C ALA A 67 -20.04 -3.01 10.19
N ALA A 68 -19.09 -2.07 10.31
CA ALA A 68 -17.84 -2.11 9.55
C ALA A 68 -17.03 -3.36 9.90
N ASP A 69 -16.90 -3.71 11.18
CA ASP A 69 -16.17 -4.90 11.64
C ASP A 69 -16.82 -6.20 11.15
N SER A 70 -18.15 -6.31 11.22
CA SER A 70 -18.87 -7.44 10.64
C SER A 70 -18.60 -7.59 9.13
N LEU A 71 -18.56 -6.48 8.41
CA LEU A 71 -18.25 -6.46 6.97
C LEU A 71 -16.79 -6.83 6.70
N VAL A 72 -15.83 -6.39 7.54
CA VAL A 72 -14.42 -6.81 7.45
C VAL A 72 -14.32 -8.33 7.58
N ASN A 73 -14.95 -8.91 8.61
CA ASN A 73 -14.90 -10.36 8.83
C ASN A 73 -15.55 -11.15 7.69
N LEU A 74 -16.73 -10.73 7.22
CA LEU A 74 -17.42 -11.38 6.09
C LEU A 74 -16.66 -11.24 4.76
N SER A 75 -15.98 -10.11 4.53
CA SER A 75 -15.24 -9.86 3.30
C SER A 75 -13.88 -10.57 3.22
N GLN A 76 -13.48 -11.32 4.24
CA GLN A 76 -12.35 -12.25 4.13
C GLN A 76 -12.63 -13.36 3.10
N ASP A 77 -13.90 -13.72 2.91
CA ASP A 77 -14.34 -14.56 1.80
C ASP A 77 -14.41 -13.74 0.50
N ALA A 78 -13.65 -14.16 -0.52
CA ALA A 78 -13.56 -13.44 -1.80
C ALA A 78 -14.89 -13.36 -2.56
N ALA A 79 -15.77 -14.35 -2.44
CA ALA A 79 -17.09 -14.32 -3.09
C ALA A 79 -18.01 -13.31 -2.39
N LEU A 80 -17.96 -13.23 -1.05
CA LEU A 80 -18.68 -12.20 -0.29
C LEU A 80 -18.11 -10.80 -0.54
N ALA A 81 -16.78 -10.65 -0.65
CA ALA A 81 -16.15 -9.39 -1.04
C ALA A 81 -16.63 -8.94 -2.42
N ALA A 82 -16.66 -9.83 -3.42
CA ALA A 82 -17.17 -9.51 -4.75
C ALA A 82 -18.65 -9.10 -4.73
N ARG A 83 -19.48 -9.76 -3.91
CA ARG A 83 -20.89 -9.39 -3.70
C ARG A 83 -21.03 -8.03 -3.02
N LEU A 84 -20.20 -7.71 -2.03
CA LEU A 84 -20.15 -6.39 -1.39
C LEU A 84 -19.78 -5.29 -2.38
N VAL A 85 -18.79 -5.52 -3.24
CA VAL A 85 -18.44 -4.58 -4.31
C VAL A 85 -19.65 -4.32 -5.22
N ALA A 86 -20.36 -5.38 -5.64
CA ALA A 86 -21.57 -5.24 -6.47
C ALA A 86 -22.71 -4.49 -5.77
N LEU A 87 -22.75 -4.50 -4.44
CA LEU A 87 -23.70 -3.74 -3.61
C LEU A 87 -23.25 -2.28 -3.35
N GLY A 88 -22.13 -1.82 -3.91
CA GLY A 88 -21.63 -0.46 -3.73
C GLY A 88 -20.83 -0.23 -2.45
N ALA A 89 -20.26 -1.29 -1.85
CA ALA A 89 -19.52 -1.19 -0.60
C ALA A 89 -18.28 -0.27 -0.69
N VAL A 90 -17.63 -0.19 -1.85
CA VAL A 90 -16.48 0.70 -2.06
C VAL A 90 -16.89 2.16 -1.94
N ASP A 91 -17.96 2.56 -2.63
CA ASP A 91 -18.47 3.95 -2.58
C ASP A 91 -18.95 4.29 -1.16
N ALA A 92 -19.68 3.37 -0.53
CA ALA A 92 -20.17 3.55 0.84
C ALA A 92 -18.99 3.75 1.83
N ALA A 93 -17.96 2.90 1.75
CA ALA A 93 -16.79 3.02 2.60
C ALA A 93 -16.03 4.35 2.36
N MET A 94 -15.79 4.70 1.09
CA MET A 94 -15.09 5.94 0.73
C MET A 94 -15.84 7.20 1.15
N ASP A 95 -17.17 7.18 1.05
CA ASP A 95 -18.03 8.28 1.50
C ASP A 95 -17.98 8.46 3.02
N VAL A 96 -18.03 7.37 3.77
CA VAL A 96 -17.98 7.41 5.23
C VAL A 96 -16.58 7.84 5.71
N VAL A 97 -15.50 7.30 5.13
CA VAL A 97 -14.13 7.74 5.41
C VAL A 97 -13.96 9.23 5.13
N ALA A 98 -14.50 9.74 4.02
CA ALA A 98 -14.38 11.15 3.66
C ALA A 98 -15.16 12.08 4.60
N LYS A 99 -16.34 11.65 5.08
CA LYS A 99 -17.22 12.46 5.94
C LYS A 99 -16.86 12.37 7.42
N ARG A 100 -16.38 11.22 7.89
CA ARG A 100 -16.21 10.89 9.32
C ARG A 100 -14.79 10.54 9.73
N GLY A 101 -13.87 10.35 8.79
CA GLY A 101 -12.57 9.79 9.11
C GLY A 101 -11.71 10.63 10.07
N GLY A 102 -12.03 11.92 10.24
CA GLY A 102 -11.40 12.78 11.25
C GLY A 102 -12.14 12.85 12.59
N GLU A 103 -13.40 12.38 12.66
CA GLU A 103 -14.24 12.41 13.86
C GLU A 103 -14.30 11.03 14.55
N GLU A 104 -14.21 9.95 13.77
CA GLU A 104 -14.36 8.57 14.24
C GLU A 104 -13.18 7.69 13.72
N PRO A 105 -11.97 7.77 14.35
CA PRO A 105 -10.77 7.06 13.88
C PRO A 105 -10.91 5.53 13.84
N ALA A 106 -11.58 4.93 14.83
CA ALA A 106 -11.82 3.49 14.87
C ALA A 106 -12.67 3.02 13.67
N LEU A 107 -13.77 3.73 13.38
CA LEU A 107 -14.59 3.48 12.20
C LEU A 107 -13.78 3.64 10.91
N ALA A 108 -12.97 4.70 10.81
CA ALA A 108 -12.12 4.94 9.66
C ALA A 108 -11.16 3.77 9.41
N ARG A 109 -10.52 3.27 10.48
CA ARG A 109 -9.63 2.12 10.43
C ARG A 109 -10.36 0.87 9.92
N SER A 110 -11.52 0.53 10.49
CA SER A 110 -12.32 -0.63 10.05
C SER A 110 -12.76 -0.50 8.59
N LEU A 111 -13.08 0.70 8.12
CA LEU A 111 -13.42 0.95 6.71
C LEU A 111 -12.22 0.80 5.78
N VAL A 112 -11.03 1.22 6.18
CA VAL A 112 -9.80 0.97 5.41
C VAL A 112 -9.52 -0.53 5.36
N MET A 113 -9.68 -1.27 6.47
CA MET A 113 -9.55 -2.73 6.49
C MET A 113 -10.58 -3.41 5.57
N LEU A 114 -11.81 -2.93 5.52
CA LEU A 114 -12.81 -3.39 4.57
C LEU A 114 -12.33 -3.17 3.13
N LEU A 115 -11.82 -1.97 2.81
CA LEU A 115 -11.28 -1.67 1.48
C LEU A 115 -10.07 -2.55 1.11
N VAL A 116 -9.24 -2.96 2.07
CA VAL A 116 -8.18 -3.97 1.82
C VAL A 116 -8.78 -5.26 1.28
N ASN A 117 -9.79 -5.81 1.98
CA ASN A 117 -10.45 -7.04 1.55
C ASN A 117 -11.15 -6.88 0.19
N LEU A 118 -11.86 -5.76 -0.01
CA LEU A 118 -12.54 -5.49 -1.28
C LEU A 118 -11.54 -5.33 -2.45
N THR A 119 -10.32 -4.87 -2.19
CA THR A 119 -9.28 -4.75 -3.23
C THR A 119 -8.48 -6.04 -3.47
N HIS A 120 -8.79 -7.15 -2.80
CA HIS A 120 -8.30 -8.47 -3.22
C HIS A 120 -9.04 -9.02 -4.43
N VAL A 121 -10.25 -8.52 -4.73
CA VAL A 121 -11.01 -8.91 -5.93
C VAL A 121 -10.89 -7.86 -7.03
N ALA A 122 -10.79 -8.32 -8.28
CA ALA A 122 -10.57 -7.44 -9.44
C ALA A 122 -11.67 -6.39 -9.61
N SER A 123 -12.93 -6.74 -9.33
CA SER A 123 -14.06 -5.79 -9.37
C SER A 123 -13.89 -4.66 -8.34
N GLY A 124 -13.38 -4.96 -7.15
CA GLY A 124 -13.16 -3.96 -6.11
C GLY A 124 -11.97 -3.05 -6.41
N VAL A 125 -10.92 -3.58 -7.04
CA VAL A 125 -9.84 -2.75 -7.62
C VAL A 125 -10.41 -1.80 -8.67
N ALA A 126 -11.20 -2.30 -9.63
CA ALA A 126 -11.81 -1.48 -10.67
C ALA A 126 -12.74 -0.39 -10.10
N ALA A 127 -13.56 -0.74 -9.10
CA ALA A 127 -14.44 0.19 -8.41
C ALA A 127 -13.64 1.28 -7.65
N LEU A 128 -12.59 0.91 -6.91
CA LEU A 128 -11.77 1.86 -6.17
C LEU A 128 -10.97 2.80 -7.09
N LEU A 129 -10.48 2.28 -8.21
CA LEU A 129 -9.83 3.08 -9.25
C LEU A 129 -10.83 3.95 -10.03
N GLN A 130 -12.13 3.68 -9.90
CA GLN A 130 -13.22 4.32 -10.63
C GLN A 130 -13.02 4.20 -12.15
N VAL A 131 -12.66 2.99 -12.59
CA VAL A 131 -12.45 2.68 -14.02
C VAL A 131 -13.77 2.85 -14.78
N GLY A 132 -13.73 3.59 -15.88
CA GLY A 132 -14.90 3.84 -16.74
C GLY A 132 -15.62 5.17 -16.49
N ASP A 133 -15.29 5.90 -15.44
CA ASP A 133 -15.74 7.28 -15.24
C ASP A 133 -14.54 8.25 -15.25
N GLU A 134 -14.23 8.79 -16.42
CA GLU A 134 -13.10 9.69 -16.64
C GLU A 134 -13.12 10.94 -15.75
N LYS A 135 -14.29 11.38 -15.28
CA LYS A 135 -14.41 12.60 -14.45
C LYS A 135 -13.89 12.40 -13.04
N VAL A 136 -14.00 11.18 -12.52
CA VAL A 136 -13.64 10.85 -11.13
C VAL A 136 -12.57 9.78 -11.03
N GLN A 137 -12.06 9.25 -12.14
CA GLN A 137 -11.03 8.21 -12.16
C GLN A 137 -9.85 8.57 -11.24
N GLY A 138 -9.54 7.68 -10.30
CA GLY A 138 -8.47 7.84 -9.31
C GLY A 138 -8.74 8.87 -8.20
N LEU A 139 -9.94 9.45 -8.09
CA LEU A 139 -10.28 10.39 -7.01
C LEU A 139 -10.22 9.70 -5.64
N TYR A 140 -10.74 8.49 -5.53
CA TYR A 140 -10.67 7.71 -4.28
C TYR A 140 -9.23 7.38 -3.90
N VAL A 141 -8.40 6.98 -4.85
CA VAL A 141 -6.95 6.76 -4.62
C VAL A 141 -6.30 8.04 -4.10
N ALA A 142 -6.58 9.19 -4.70
CA ALA A 142 -6.02 10.47 -4.26
C ALA A 142 -6.45 10.84 -2.82
N LYS A 143 -7.70 10.54 -2.44
CA LYS A 143 -8.17 10.72 -1.05
C LYS A 143 -7.45 9.78 -0.08
N LEU A 144 -7.30 8.51 -0.44
CA LEU A 144 -6.61 7.52 0.40
C LEU A 144 -5.13 7.87 0.58
N VAL A 145 -4.43 8.27 -0.49
CA VAL A 145 -3.03 8.73 -0.42
C VAL A 145 -2.91 9.95 0.49
N ARG A 146 -3.84 10.91 0.39
CA ARG A 146 -3.85 12.07 1.30
C ARG A 146 -4.01 11.66 2.75
N SER A 147 -4.91 10.72 3.06
CA SER A 147 -5.10 10.22 4.43
C SER A 147 -3.90 9.42 4.91
N PHE A 148 -3.31 8.59 4.04
CA PHE A 148 -2.07 7.87 4.32
C PHE A 148 -0.96 8.84 4.70
N CYS A 149 -0.73 9.91 3.95
CA CYS A 149 0.33 10.87 4.24
C CYS A 149 0.06 11.82 5.43
N ARG A 150 -1.07 11.70 6.13
CA ARG A 150 -1.25 12.38 7.42
C ARG A 150 -0.40 11.63 8.44
N SER A 151 0.49 12.34 9.14
CA SER A 151 1.33 11.76 10.18
C SER A 151 0.46 10.98 11.16
N SER A 152 0.82 9.73 11.43
CA SER A 152 0.40 9.06 12.66
C SER A 152 0.72 10.05 13.79
N SER A 153 -0.29 10.59 14.45
CA SER A 153 0.00 11.41 15.63
C SER A 153 0.81 10.52 16.58
N ASP A 154 1.92 11.02 17.10
CA ASP A 154 2.76 10.32 18.10
C ASP A 154 1.97 9.92 19.37
N SER A 155 0.68 10.29 19.45
CA SER A 155 -0.28 10.02 20.51
C SER A 155 -1.29 8.89 20.22
N GLU A 156 -1.35 8.32 19.02
CA GLU A 156 -2.25 7.20 18.70
C GLU A 156 -1.53 5.86 18.88
N GLU A 157 -2.01 5.00 19.79
CA GLU A 157 -1.48 3.63 19.96
C GLU A 157 -1.57 2.78 18.68
N GLN A 158 -2.44 3.18 17.73
CA GLN A 158 -2.67 2.49 16.46
C GLN A 158 -2.80 3.50 15.32
N ASP A 159 -2.05 3.28 14.24
CA ASP A 159 -2.08 4.14 13.06
C ASP A 159 -3.34 3.93 12.24
N THR A 160 -4.28 4.88 12.29
CA THR A 160 -5.58 4.79 11.61
C THR A 160 -5.51 4.42 10.12
N PHE A 161 -4.49 4.90 9.39
CA PHE A 161 -4.41 4.76 7.93
C PHE A 161 -3.29 3.83 7.45
N GLU A 162 -2.61 3.10 8.34
CA GLU A 162 -1.53 2.17 7.94
C GLU A 162 -1.97 1.15 6.88
N TYR A 163 -3.21 0.65 6.95
CA TYR A 163 -3.73 -0.35 6.03
C TYR A 163 -3.96 0.17 4.60
N VAL A 164 -3.91 1.50 4.38
CA VAL A 164 -3.86 2.05 3.01
C VAL A 164 -2.63 1.53 2.27
N ALA A 165 -1.54 1.20 2.98
CA ALA A 165 -0.37 0.52 2.43
C ALA A 165 -0.74 -0.72 1.60
N SER A 166 -1.59 -1.60 2.14
CA SER A 166 -2.04 -2.82 1.46
C SER A 166 -2.95 -2.52 0.27
N ILE A 167 -3.79 -1.49 0.38
CA ILE A 167 -4.65 -1.04 -0.73
C ILE A 167 -3.79 -0.58 -1.91
N LEU A 168 -2.75 0.23 -1.66
CA LEU A 168 -1.83 0.73 -2.68
C LEU A 168 -1.09 -0.41 -3.40
N VAL A 169 -0.66 -1.43 -2.64
CA VAL A 169 -0.07 -2.65 -3.21
C VAL A 169 -1.09 -3.40 -4.07
N ASN A 170 -2.34 -3.54 -3.61
CA ASN A 170 -3.38 -4.25 -4.36
C ASN A 170 -3.72 -3.57 -5.69
N ILE A 171 -3.95 -2.25 -5.68
CA ILE A 171 -4.31 -1.54 -6.92
C ILE A 171 -3.14 -1.43 -7.91
N SER A 172 -1.89 -1.41 -7.42
CA SER A 172 -0.70 -1.33 -8.29
C SER A 172 -0.38 -2.65 -9.00
N LYS A 173 -1.00 -3.77 -8.62
CA LYS A 173 -0.90 -5.05 -9.35
C LYS A 173 -1.48 -4.96 -10.77
N VAL A 174 -2.45 -4.08 -11.01
CA VAL A 174 -3.06 -3.89 -12.33
C VAL A 174 -2.53 -2.64 -13.02
N GLU A 175 -2.43 -2.70 -14.35
CA GLU A 175 -1.88 -1.60 -15.17
C GLU A 175 -2.63 -0.27 -14.97
N ALA A 176 -3.97 -0.31 -14.89
CA ALA A 176 -4.78 0.88 -14.65
C ALA A 176 -4.39 1.60 -13.34
N GLY A 177 -4.08 0.84 -12.29
CA GLY A 177 -3.64 1.40 -11.02
C GLY A 177 -2.23 2.00 -11.12
N ARG A 178 -1.30 1.32 -11.78
CA ARG A 178 0.06 1.86 -12.04
C ARG A 178 0.01 3.17 -12.82
N ARG A 179 -0.80 3.24 -13.88
CA ARG A 179 -1.01 4.46 -14.67
C ARG A 179 -1.51 5.62 -13.82
N ILE A 180 -2.50 5.40 -12.96
CA ILE A 180 -3.02 6.43 -12.04
C ILE A 180 -1.96 6.89 -11.04
N LEU A 181 -1.19 5.96 -10.46
CA LEU A 181 -0.18 6.27 -9.45
C LEU A 181 1.02 7.05 -10.05
N MET A 182 1.47 6.64 -11.24
CA MET A 182 2.62 7.23 -11.92
C MET A 182 2.31 8.50 -12.71
N GLU A 183 1.05 8.92 -12.82
CA GLU A 183 0.68 10.14 -13.55
C GLU A 183 1.32 11.38 -12.90
N PRO A 184 2.28 12.07 -13.58
CA PRO A 184 3.07 13.13 -12.93
C PRO A 184 2.21 14.30 -12.43
N LYS A 185 1.14 14.63 -13.15
CA LYS A 185 0.22 15.72 -12.80
C LYS A 185 -0.51 15.49 -11.48
N ARG A 186 -0.71 14.22 -11.08
CA ARG A 186 -1.38 13.89 -9.81
C ARG A 186 -0.41 13.86 -8.63
N GLY A 187 0.87 13.58 -8.88
CA GLY A 187 1.91 13.52 -7.84
C GLY A 187 1.63 12.49 -6.74
N LEU A 188 0.88 11.42 -7.03
CA LEU A 188 0.50 10.42 -6.03
C LEU A 188 1.70 9.55 -5.63
N LEU A 189 2.43 9.00 -6.60
CA LEU A 189 3.61 8.19 -6.31
C LEU A 189 4.65 8.97 -5.50
N LYS A 190 4.88 10.25 -5.80
CA LYS A 190 5.76 11.13 -4.98
C LYS A 190 5.33 11.17 -3.51
N GLN A 191 4.03 11.34 -3.25
CA GLN A 191 3.50 11.39 -1.88
C GLN A 191 3.67 10.05 -1.16
N ILE A 192 3.45 8.93 -1.86
CA ILE A 192 3.62 7.58 -1.31
C ILE A 192 5.09 7.32 -0.99
N ILE A 193 6.01 7.61 -1.92
CA ILE A 193 7.45 7.38 -1.74
C ILE A 193 7.96 8.08 -0.47
N ARG A 194 7.51 9.31 -0.19
CA ARG A 194 7.92 10.08 1.01
C ARG A 194 7.48 9.47 2.35
N GLN A 195 6.91 8.27 2.37
CA GLN A 195 6.59 7.51 3.58
C GLN A 195 7.58 6.33 3.80
N PHE A 196 8.64 6.23 3.00
CA PHE A 196 9.63 5.14 3.06
C PHE A 196 10.38 5.06 4.41
N ASP A 197 10.49 6.17 5.12
CA ASP A 197 11.17 6.31 6.42
C ASP A 197 10.21 6.21 7.62
N SER A 198 8.95 5.82 7.39
CA SER A 198 7.96 5.63 8.45
C SER A 198 8.45 4.62 9.50
N THR A 199 8.16 4.90 10.78
CA THR A 199 8.42 3.94 11.87
C THR A 199 7.47 2.73 11.81
N ASN A 200 6.32 2.88 11.13
CA ASN A 200 5.35 1.81 10.94
C ASN A 200 5.82 0.85 9.82
N GLN A 201 5.99 -0.42 10.17
CA GLN A 201 6.49 -1.46 9.26
C GLN A 201 5.51 -1.77 8.11
N LEU A 202 4.21 -1.78 8.37
CA LEU A 202 3.19 -2.02 7.35
C LEU A 202 3.24 -0.91 6.27
N ARG A 203 3.44 0.34 6.68
CA ARG A 203 3.62 1.47 5.76
C ARG A 203 4.85 1.29 4.88
N LYS A 204 6.01 1.03 5.49
CA LYS A 204 7.27 0.82 4.74
C LYS A 204 7.13 -0.31 3.71
N LYS A 205 6.53 -1.43 4.12
CA LYS A 205 6.26 -2.57 3.25
C LYS A 205 5.32 -2.22 2.10
N GLY A 206 4.24 -1.50 2.35
CA GLY A 206 3.34 -1.07 1.28
C GLY A 206 3.97 -0.07 0.33
N VAL A 207 4.82 0.84 0.81
CA VAL A 207 5.58 1.76 -0.04
C VAL A 207 6.52 0.98 -0.96
N ALA A 208 7.33 0.07 -0.41
CA ALA A 208 8.25 -0.77 -1.18
C ALA A 208 7.50 -1.59 -2.24
N GLY A 209 6.43 -2.30 -1.85
CA GLY A 209 5.62 -3.10 -2.76
C GLY A 209 4.92 -2.27 -3.84
N THR A 210 4.47 -1.06 -3.52
CA THR A 210 3.84 -0.14 -4.48
C THR A 210 4.85 0.38 -5.51
N ILE A 211 6.04 0.81 -5.05
CA ILE A 211 7.13 1.24 -5.94
C ILE A 211 7.53 0.10 -6.86
N ARG A 212 7.77 -1.09 -6.29
CA ARG A 212 8.12 -2.31 -7.05
C ARG A 212 7.08 -2.60 -8.11
N ASN A 213 5.79 -2.60 -7.78
CA ASN A 213 4.74 -2.83 -8.75
C ASN A 213 4.73 -1.76 -9.86
N CYS A 214 4.94 -0.48 -9.53
CA CYS A 214 5.03 0.57 -10.55
C CYS A 214 6.23 0.38 -11.51
N CYS A 215 7.33 -0.20 -11.04
CA CYS A 215 8.52 -0.47 -11.84
C CYS A 215 8.33 -1.56 -12.91
N PHE A 216 7.21 -2.31 -12.93
CA PHE A 216 6.89 -3.17 -14.07
C PHE A 216 6.68 -2.41 -15.38
N GLU A 217 6.37 -1.11 -15.31
CA GLU A 217 6.25 -0.24 -16.48
C GLU A 217 7.56 0.51 -16.79
N ALA A 218 8.69 0.11 -16.20
CA ALA A 218 9.95 0.83 -16.36
C ALA A 218 10.43 0.90 -17.82
N ASP A 219 10.04 -0.04 -18.68
CA ASP A 219 10.36 -0.02 -20.11
C ASP A 219 9.65 1.12 -20.88
N THR A 220 8.45 1.51 -20.45
CA THR A 220 7.63 2.53 -21.14
C THR A 220 7.45 3.83 -20.36
N GLN A 221 7.58 3.79 -19.03
CA GLN A 221 7.31 4.90 -18.10
C GLN A 221 8.53 5.31 -17.28
N LEU A 222 9.75 4.91 -17.68
CA LEU A 222 10.99 5.21 -16.96
C LEU A 222 11.14 6.69 -16.58
N GLN A 223 10.82 7.60 -17.51
CA GLN A 223 10.97 9.03 -17.29
C GLN A 223 10.07 9.54 -16.17
N ASN A 224 8.87 8.98 -16.00
CA ASN A 224 7.98 9.31 -14.89
C ASN A 224 8.58 8.85 -13.56
N LEU A 225 9.18 7.65 -13.50
CA LEU A 225 9.93 7.18 -12.32
C LEU A 225 11.15 8.05 -12.02
N LEU A 226 12.00 8.32 -13.02
CA LEU A 226 13.23 9.10 -12.85
C LEU A 226 12.98 10.59 -12.55
N SER A 227 11.83 11.14 -12.93
CA SER A 227 11.39 12.46 -12.45
C SER A 227 11.26 12.55 -10.92
N LEU A 228 11.19 11.40 -10.24
CA LEU A 228 11.10 11.26 -8.79
C LEU A 228 12.41 10.78 -8.17
N ALA A 229 13.52 10.74 -8.92
CA ALA A 229 14.81 10.16 -8.50
C ALA A 229 15.30 10.63 -7.12
N GLU A 230 15.10 11.91 -6.80
CA GLU A 230 15.43 12.51 -5.50
C GLU A 230 14.80 11.76 -4.31
N TYR A 231 13.58 11.25 -4.47
CA TYR A 231 12.87 10.49 -3.42
C TYR A 231 12.95 8.98 -3.66
N LEU A 232 12.95 8.57 -4.92
CA LEU A 232 12.94 7.17 -5.34
C LEU A 232 14.23 6.46 -4.91
N TRP A 233 15.39 7.07 -5.14
CA TRP A 233 16.67 6.43 -4.82
C TRP A 233 16.87 6.24 -3.32
N PRO A 234 16.64 7.24 -2.44
CA PRO A 234 16.66 7.01 -0.99
C PRO A 234 15.71 5.88 -0.55
N ALA A 235 14.48 5.87 -1.07
CA ALA A 235 13.49 4.85 -0.70
C ALA A 235 13.90 3.42 -1.11
N LEU A 236 14.63 3.28 -2.23
CA LEU A 236 15.07 1.97 -2.73
C LEU A 236 16.42 1.52 -2.17
N LEU A 237 17.37 2.44 -1.99
CA LEU A 237 18.74 2.14 -1.62
C LEU A 237 18.97 2.04 -0.11
N LEU A 238 18.28 2.87 0.70
CA LEU A 238 18.48 2.85 2.15
C LEU A 238 18.10 1.53 2.82
N PRO A 239 17.07 0.78 2.38
CA PRO A 239 16.77 -0.53 2.95
C PRO A 239 17.85 -1.60 2.69
N VAL A 240 18.73 -1.36 1.73
CA VAL A 240 19.70 -2.34 1.18
C VAL A 240 21.14 -1.79 1.22
N ALA A 241 21.40 -0.84 2.11
CA ALA A 241 22.70 -0.15 2.19
C ALA A 241 23.67 -0.78 3.22
N GLY A 242 23.26 -1.84 3.92
CA GLY A 242 24.02 -2.41 5.04
C GLY A 242 24.04 -1.49 6.27
N LYS A 243 24.86 -1.86 7.26
CA LYS A 243 24.97 -1.15 8.56
C LYS A 243 26.19 -0.23 8.64
N LYS A 244 27.14 -0.40 7.71
CA LYS A 244 28.44 0.26 7.70
C LYS A 244 28.33 1.77 7.44
N ILE A 245 29.19 2.54 8.12
CA ILE A 245 29.40 3.97 7.83
C ILE A 245 30.18 4.11 6.52
N TYR A 246 29.64 4.89 5.59
CA TYR A 246 30.27 5.10 4.29
C TYR A 246 31.38 6.15 4.38
N SER A 247 32.43 5.96 3.58
CA SER A 247 33.53 6.93 3.49
C SER A 247 33.07 8.27 2.95
N GLU A 248 33.76 9.36 3.29
CA GLU A 248 33.46 10.69 2.73
C GLU A 248 33.58 10.69 1.20
N GLU A 249 34.56 9.97 0.62
CA GLU A 249 34.72 9.87 -0.83
C GLU A 249 33.51 9.21 -1.52
N ASP A 250 32.99 8.12 -0.94
CA ASP A 250 31.79 7.46 -1.45
C ASP A 250 30.56 8.37 -1.33
N ARG A 251 30.46 9.09 -0.22
CA ARG A 251 29.32 9.97 0.11
C ARG A 251 29.29 11.27 -0.69
N LEU A 252 30.43 11.78 -1.15
CA LEU A 252 30.51 12.95 -2.04
C LEU A 252 29.86 12.69 -3.42
N LYS A 253 29.69 11.42 -3.80
CA LYS A 253 29.05 10.99 -5.05
C LYS A 253 27.55 10.71 -4.89
N MET A 254 26.99 10.92 -3.70
CA MET A 254 25.59 10.63 -3.37
C MET A 254 24.76 11.93 -3.24
N PRO A 255 23.46 11.89 -3.56
CA PRO A 255 22.51 12.93 -3.16
C PRO A 255 22.50 13.16 -1.65
N LEU A 256 22.04 14.34 -1.23
CA LEU A 256 22.08 14.77 0.17
C LEU A 256 21.39 13.80 1.12
N GLU A 257 20.21 13.30 0.74
CA GLU A 257 19.39 12.39 1.52
C GLU A 257 20.12 11.06 1.81
N LEU A 258 20.82 10.52 0.80
CA LEU A 258 21.65 9.31 0.95
C LEU A 258 22.92 9.61 1.73
N SER A 259 23.64 10.66 1.36
CA SER A 259 24.91 11.06 1.97
C SER A 259 24.77 11.33 3.47
N SER A 260 23.68 11.98 3.89
CA SER A 260 23.37 12.27 5.29
C SER A 260 22.86 11.04 6.06
N ALA A 261 22.13 10.13 5.43
CA ALA A 261 21.69 8.92 6.11
C ALA A 261 22.86 7.95 6.32
N LEU A 262 23.74 7.82 5.33
CA LEU A 262 24.87 6.87 5.31
C LEU A 262 26.14 7.41 5.99
N SER A 263 26.07 8.58 6.63
CA SER A 263 27.14 9.15 7.46
C SER A 263 27.20 8.59 8.88
N HIS A 264 26.20 7.81 9.27
CA HIS A 264 26.03 7.25 10.60
C HIS A 264 25.83 5.75 10.51
N GLU A 265 26.09 5.04 11.60
CA GLU A 265 25.69 3.65 11.73
C GLU A 265 24.16 3.58 11.71
N ARG A 266 23.62 2.62 10.95
CA ARG A 266 22.18 2.46 10.77
C ARG A 266 21.73 1.07 11.22
N GLU A 267 20.53 1.02 11.78
CA GLU A 267 19.83 -0.25 11.96
C GLU A 267 19.43 -0.81 10.60
N ALA A 268 19.62 -2.12 10.42
CA ALA A 268 19.16 -2.78 9.21
C ALA A 268 17.64 -2.85 9.19
N VAL A 269 17.08 -2.86 7.98
CA VAL A 269 15.67 -3.19 7.80
C VAL A 269 15.54 -4.69 7.97
N GLU A 270 15.00 -5.15 9.10
CA GLU A 270 14.89 -6.58 9.44
C GLU A 270 13.99 -7.38 8.47
N ASP A 271 12.90 -6.77 7.97
CA ASP A 271 11.96 -7.42 7.04
C ASP A 271 12.63 -7.67 5.67
N SER A 272 12.91 -8.93 5.37
CA SER A 272 13.56 -9.34 4.11
C SER A 272 12.67 -9.12 2.89
N GLU A 273 11.34 -9.07 3.04
CA GLU A 273 10.44 -8.78 1.93
C GLU A 273 10.58 -7.32 1.49
N ILE A 274 10.81 -6.39 2.42
CA ILE A 274 11.09 -4.98 2.06
C ILE A 274 12.38 -4.90 1.24
N ARG A 275 13.46 -5.54 1.71
CA ARG A 275 14.76 -5.54 1.03
C ARG A 275 14.65 -6.18 -0.36
N GLN A 276 13.97 -7.32 -0.47
CA GLN A 276 13.73 -7.99 -1.74
C GLN A 276 12.93 -7.10 -2.71
N GLN A 277 11.82 -6.49 -2.25
CA GLN A 277 10.98 -5.65 -3.10
C GLN A 277 11.73 -4.43 -3.62
N THR A 278 12.59 -3.80 -2.81
CA THR A 278 13.39 -2.66 -3.29
C THR A 278 14.46 -3.09 -4.27
N LEU A 279 15.12 -4.24 -4.09
CA LEU A 279 16.07 -4.78 -5.08
C LEU A 279 15.38 -5.14 -6.39
N GLU A 280 14.20 -5.77 -6.36
CA GLU A 280 13.42 -6.05 -7.58
C GLU A 280 13.05 -4.76 -8.32
N ALA A 281 12.69 -3.70 -7.58
CA ALA A 281 12.44 -2.38 -8.18
C ALA A 281 13.71 -1.80 -8.82
N ILE A 282 14.85 -1.84 -8.12
CA ILE A 282 16.15 -1.41 -8.66
C ILE A 282 16.48 -2.19 -9.93
N TYR A 283 16.34 -3.51 -9.91
CA TYR A 283 16.60 -4.37 -11.07
C TYR A 283 15.81 -3.93 -12.29
N MET A 284 14.49 -3.71 -12.17
CA MET A 284 13.66 -3.29 -13.31
C MET A 284 14.05 -1.90 -13.86
N ILE A 285 14.48 -0.98 -13.00
CA ILE A 285 14.98 0.34 -13.41
C ILE A 285 16.34 0.20 -14.11
N VAL A 286 17.28 -0.52 -13.50
CA VAL A 286 18.66 -0.76 -13.99
C VAL A 286 18.66 -1.68 -15.23
N LEU A 287 17.58 -2.39 -15.52
CA LEU A 287 17.46 -3.09 -16.80
C LEU A 287 17.46 -2.10 -17.99
N GLN A 288 16.99 -0.86 -17.77
CA GLN A 288 16.93 0.20 -18.77
C GLN A 288 18.22 1.06 -18.79
N ASP A 289 18.69 1.48 -19.97
CA ASP A 289 19.93 2.24 -20.12
C ASP A 289 19.96 3.54 -19.29
N ASP A 290 18.92 4.37 -19.39
CA ASP A 290 18.82 5.63 -18.63
C ASP A 290 18.68 5.37 -17.12
N GLY A 291 18.00 4.29 -16.75
CA GLY A 291 17.83 3.86 -15.36
C GLY A 291 19.16 3.46 -14.74
N ARG A 292 20.02 2.73 -15.50
CA ARG A 292 21.41 2.49 -15.08
C ARG A 292 22.17 3.78 -14.89
N ARG A 293 22.17 4.68 -15.86
CA ARG A 293 22.91 5.95 -15.74
C ARG A 293 22.47 6.73 -14.51
N SER A 294 21.17 6.78 -14.22
CA SER A 294 20.66 7.41 -12.99
C SER A 294 21.06 6.67 -11.71
N PHE A 295 21.15 5.34 -11.74
CA PHE A 295 21.60 4.55 -10.60
C PHE A 295 23.10 4.75 -10.30
N TRP A 296 23.93 4.82 -11.36
CA TRP A 296 25.35 5.13 -11.26
C TRP A 296 25.58 6.55 -10.71
N SER A 297 24.77 7.52 -11.12
CA SER A 297 24.93 8.92 -10.67
C SER A 297 24.66 9.14 -9.18
N VAL A 298 24.09 8.17 -8.47
CA VAL A 298 23.84 8.23 -7.03
C VAL A 298 24.73 7.29 -6.22
N ASN A 299 25.81 6.78 -6.81
CA ASN A 299 26.71 5.79 -6.24
C ASN A 299 26.02 4.47 -5.85
N GLY A 300 24.92 4.12 -6.55
CA GLY A 300 24.13 2.92 -6.30
C GLY A 300 24.93 1.61 -6.29
N PRO A 301 25.87 1.35 -7.23
CA PRO A 301 26.66 0.13 -7.22
C PRO A 301 27.45 -0.09 -5.93
N ARG A 302 28.03 0.99 -5.38
CA ARG A 302 28.78 0.93 -4.13
C ARG A 302 27.87 0.62 -2.95
N ILE A 303 26.68 1.21 -2.93
CA ILE A 303 25.68 0.96 -1.88
C ILE A 303 25.26 -0.51 -1.87
N LEU A 304 24.98 -1.09 -3.05
CA LEU A 304 24.63 -2.51 -3.14
C LEU A 304 25.78 -3.44 -2.77
N GLN A 305 27.02 -3.09 -3.14
CA GLN A 305 28.19 -3.87 -2.75
C GLN A 305 28.31 -3.98 -1.23
N VAL A 306 28.21 -2.85 -0.52
CA VAL A 306 28.28 -2.82 0.95
C VAL A 306 27.07 -3.54 1.57
N GLY A 307 25.86 -3.33 1.03
CA GLY A 307 24.66 -4.02 1.50
C GLY A 307 24.73 -5.54 1.37
N TYR A 308 25.34 -6.03 0.29
CA TYR A 308 25.54 -7.45 0.05
C TYR A 308 26.52 -8.11 1.03
N GLU A 309 27.54 -7.38 1.51
CA GLU A 309 28.49 -7.88 2.52
C GLU A 309 27.81 -8.27 3.84
N ASP A 310 26.68 -7.62 4.18
CA ASP A 310 25.93 -7.82 5.41
C ASP A 310 24.69 -8.75 5.25
N GLU A 311 24.37 -9.20 4.04
CA GLU A 311 23.13 -9.93 3.76
C GLU A 311 23.27 -11.45 3.96
N GLU A 312 22.28 -12.03 4.64
CA GLU A 312 22.24 -13.47 4.96
C GLU A 312 21.01 -14.18 4.38
N ASP A 313 19.96 -13.45 3.98
CA ASP A 313 18.76 -14.04 3.39
C ASP A 313 19.03 -14.46 1.93
N PRO A 314 18.92 -15.75 1.58
CA PRO A 314 19.28 -16.24 0.25
C PRO A 314 18.49 -15.60 -0.90
N LYS A 315 17.22 -15.23 -0.67
CA LYS A 315 16.39 -14.60 -1.71
C LYS A 315 16.81 -13.16 -1.95
N VAL A 316 17.20 -12.46 -0.89
CA VAL A 316 17.68 -11.08 -1.00
C VAL A 316 19.06 -11.08 -1.67
N MET A 317 19.94 -12.02 -1.32
CA MET A 317 21.23 -12.22 -1.99
C MET A 317 21.07 -12.44 -3.50
N GLU A 318 20.16 -13.34 -3.91
CA GLU A 318 19.86 -13.58 -5.34
C GLU A 318 19.44 -12.28 -6.04
N ALA A 319 18.62 -11.44 -5.40
CA ALA A 319 18.21 -10.16 -5.96
C ALA A 319 19.39 -9.17 -6.12
N TYR A 320 20.34 -9.13 -5.18
CA TYR A 320 21.59 -8.35 -5.34
C TYR A 320 22.43 -8.86 -6.52
N GLU A 321 22.61 -10.19 -6.62
CA GLU A 321 23.41 -10.83 -7.66
C GLU A 321 22.84 -10.57 -9.07
N LEU A 322 21.52 -10.61 -9.21
CA LEU A 322 20.84 -10.25 -10.46
C LEU A 322 21.18 -8.83 -10.90
N ILE A 323 21.15 -7.85 -9.98
CA ILE A 323 21.54 -6.47 -10.30
C ILE A 323 23.03 -6.40 -10.63
N GLY A 324 23.89 -7.06 -9.85
CA GLY A 324 25.34 -7.08 -10.08
C GLY A 324 25.71 -7.59 -11.47
N SER A 325 25.02 -8.63 -11.97
CA SER A 325 25.22 -9.17 -13.32
C SER A 325 24.99 -8.14 -14.44
N LEU A 326 24.07 -7.19 -14.24
CA LEU A 326 23.78 -6.12 -15.20
C LEU A 326 24.86 -5.04 -15.20
N LEU A 327 25.57 -4.86 -14.09
CA LEU A 327 26.59 -3.81 -13.92
C LEU A 327 27.96 -4.26 -14.46
N VAL A 328 28.32 -5.53 -14.26
CA VAL A 328 29.61 -6.09 -14.70
C VAL A 328 29.69 -6.21 -16.23
N GLY A 329 28.58 -6.48 -16.91
CA GLY A 329 28.57 -6.71 -18.37
C GLY A 329 28.73 -5.47 -19.26
N LYS A 330 28.67 -4.25 -18.72
CA LYS A 330 28.78 -2.99 -19.49
C LYS A 330 29.77 -1.96 -18.91
N GLY A 331 30.32 -2.20 -17.72
CA GLY A 331 31.27 -1.30 -17.05
C GLY A 331 32.57 -1.07 -17.82
N GLU A 332 32.94 -1.95 -18.74
CA GLU A 332 34.15 -1.82 -19.57
C GLU A 332 33.97 -0.87 -20.78
N GLY A 333 32.73 -0.49 -21.15
CA GLY A 333 32.48 0.32 -22.35
C GLY A 333 32.23 1.82 -22.11
N GLU A 334 31.88 2.22 -20.89
CA GLU A 334 31.49 3.62 -20.59
C GLU A 334 32.59 4.42 -19.86
N GLN A 335 33.62 3.78 -19.32
CA GLN A 335 34.77 4.48 -18.73
C GLN A 335 35.78 4.99 -19.78
N GLU A 336 35.77 4.46 -21.02
CA GLU A 336 36.72 4.87 -22.06
C GLU A 336 36.25 6.06 -22.93
N GLN A 337 35.01 6.54 -22.82
CA GLN A 337 34.54 7.67 -23.64
C GLN A 337 34.76 9.06 -22.99
N GLY A 338 35.39 9.11 -21.82
CA GLY A 338 35.73 10.36 -21.12
C GLY A 338 37.09 10.97 -21.48
N GLU A 339 38.00 10.21 -22.09
CA GLU A 339 39.30 10.74 -22.54
C GLU A 339 39.18 11.25 -23.98
N LYS A 340 38.91 12.56 -24.12
CA LYS A 340 39.15 13.25 -25.39
C LYS A 340 40.67 13.35 -25.62
N PRO A 341 41.16 13.05 -26.83
CA PRO A 341 42.53 13.33 -27.21
C PRO A 341 42.73 14.81 -27.56
N GLN A 342 43.90 15.32 -27.16
CA GLN A 342 44.54 16.63 -27.40
C GLN A 342 44.18 17.76 -26.44
#